data_AF-A0A2E5CU08-F1
#
_entry.id   AF-A0A2E5CU08-F1
#
_cell.length_a   1.000
_cell.length_b   1.000
_cell.length_c   1.000
_cell.angle_alpha   90.00
_cell.angle_beta   90.00
_cell.angle_gamma   90.00
#
_symmetry.space_group_name_H-M   'P 1'
#
loop_
_entity.id
_entity.type
_entity.pdbx_description
1 polymer ?
#
loop_
_entity_poly.entity_id
_entity_poly.type
_entity_poly.pdbx_seq_one_letter_code
_entity_poly.pdbx_strand_id
1 'polypeptide(L)'
;MLNITKDIKSILENIGEDPTREGLLKTPSRVAKAMEFLTQGYKQNPKEIIESAMFTESYNQMVLVKDIEMYSLCEHHMLPFFGKAHIAYIPNGHIVGLSKVPRIVDVFSRRLQVQERLTDEIKDCLQESLNPKGVAVVIEAQHLCMQMRGVEKQNSVTTTSAFSGTFKSDEKTRAEFMNLIKM
;
A
#
# COMPACT_ATOMS: atom_id res chain seq x y z
N MET A 1 4.40 8.67 -21.75
CA MET A 1 4.77 7.27 -22.11
C MET A 1 5.93 7.18 -23.10
N LEU A 2 5.95 7.93 -24.21
CA LEU A 2 7.02 7.81 -25.23
C LEU A 2 8.45 8.00 -24.68
N ASN A 3 8.64 8.89 -23.71
CA ASN A 3 9.94 9.15 -23.10
C ASN A 3 10.46 7.92 -22.31
N ILE A 4 9.62 7.33 -21.45
CA ILE A 4 10.00 6.15 -20.64
C ILE A 4 10.42 4.98 -21.55
N THR A 5 9.72 4.72 -22.66
CA THR A 5 10.10 3.67 -23.60
C THR A 5 11.52 3.90 -24.15
N LYS A 6 11.88 5.14 -24.49
CA LYS A 6 13.24 5.47 -24.95
C LYS A 6 14.27 5.25 -23.84
N ASP A 7 13.94 5.67 -22.62
CA ASP A 7 14.84 5.57 -21.47
C ASP A 7 15.12 4.10 -21.09
N ILE A 8 14.10 3.22 -21.15
CA ILE A 8 14.28 1.78 -20.91
C ILE A 8 15.17 1.15 -21.97
N LYS A 9 15.04 1.55 -23.25
CA LYS A 9 15.95 1.06 -24.30
C LYS A 9 17.40 1.44 -23.98
N SER A 10 17.64 2.69 -23.56
CA SER A 10 18.97 3.14 -23.15
C SER A 10 19.49 2.38 -21.94
N ILE A 11 18.63 2.08 -20.96
CA ILE A 11 19.01 1.25 -19.81
C ILE A 11 19.46 -0.14 -20.25
N LEU A 12 18.73 -0.80 -21.16
CA LEU A 12 19.12 -2.12 -21.69
C LEU A 12 20.50 -2.09 -22.35
N GLU A 13 20.77 -1.09 -23.19
CA GLU A 13 22.09 -0.90 -23.83
C GLU A 13 23.18 -0.68 -22.77
N ASN A 14 22.91 0.16 -21.76
CA ASN A 14 23.87 0.50 -20.71
C ASN A 14 24.19 -0.66 -19.75
N ILE A 15 23.29 -1.65 -19.59
CA ILE A 15 23.56 -2.87 -18.81
C ILE A 15 24.18 -3.99 -19.66
N GLY A 16 24.50 -3.73 -20.93
CA GLY A 16 25.16 -4.69 -21.83
C GLY A 16 24.22 -5.67 -22.53
N GLU A 17 22.90 -5.41 -22.54
CA GLU A 17 21.93 -6.21 -23.28
C GLU A 17 21.80 -5.75 -24.74
N ASP A 18 21.38 -6.66 -25.62
CA ASP A 18 21.02 -6.35 -27.00
C ASP A 18 19.51 -6.07 -27.10
N PRO A 19 19.06 -4.80 -27.26
CA PRO A 19 17.64 -4.50 -27.32
C PRO A 19 16.94 -5.06 -28.55
N THR A 20 17.69 -5.53 -29.56
CA THR A 20 17.14 -6.11 -30.80
C THR A 20 16.83 -7.59 -30.69
N ARG A 21 17.27 -8.29 -29.63
CA ARG A 21 16.92 -9.70 -29.40
C ARG A 21 15.41 -9.87 -29.24
N GLU A 22 14.88 -10.97 -29.76
CA GLU A 22 13.43 -11.24 -29.84
C GLU A 22 12.68 -10.95 -28.53
N GLY A 23 13.25 -11.38 -27.40
CA GLY A 23 12.66 -11.20 -26.07
C GLY A 23 12.60 -9.74 -25.57
N LEU A 24 13.46 -8.85 -26.07
CA LEU A 24 13.57 -7.45 -25.62
C LEU A 24 12.90 -6.44 -26.53
N LEU A 25 12.56 -6.80 -27.77
CA LEU A 25 11.93 -5.90 -28.76
C LEU A 25 10.73 -5.13 -28.18
N LYS A 26 9.91 -5.79 -27.35
CA LYS A 26 8.74 -5.18 -26.70
C LYS A 26 8.97 -4.79 -25.24
N THR A 27 10.11 -5.12 -24.65
CA THR A 27 10.41 -4.86 -23.23
C THR A 27 10.28 -3.38 -22.87
N PRO A 28 10.84 -2.41 -23.63
CA PRO A 28 10.67 -1.00 -23.30
C PRO A 28 9.21 -0.56 -23.17
N SER A 29 8.34 -1.02 -24.08
CA SER A 29 6.91 -0.71 -24.03
C SER A 29 6.19 -1.41 -22.86
N ARG A 30 6.58 -2.66 -22.54
CA ARG A 30 6.01 -3.43 -21.43
C ARG A 30 6.38 -2.82 -20.08
N VAL A 31 7.64 -2.42 -19.92
CA VAL A 31 8.13 -1.74 -18.71
C VAL A 31 7.46 -0.38 -18.55
N ALA A 32 7.32 0.42 -19.61
CA ALA A 32 6.64 1.71 -19.52
C ALA A 32 5.18 1.56 -19.05
N LYS A 33 4.43 0.57 -19.58
CA LYS A 33 3.06 0.26 -19.14
C LYS A 33 3.01 -0.26 -17.71
N ALA A 34 3.97 -1.11 -17.31
CA ALA A 34 4.06 -1.61 -15.95
C ALA A 34 4.31 -0.47 -14.96
N MET A 35 5.25 0.44 -15.26
CA MET A 35 5.53 1.60 -14.42
C MET A 35 4.31 2.51 -14.27
N GLU A 36 3.54 2.73 -15.34
CA GLU A 36 2.29 3.50 -15.26
C GLU A 36 1.27 2.83 -14.32
N PHE A 37 1.07 1.52 -14.43
CA PHE A 37 0.18 0.78 -13.53
C PHE A 37 0.67 0.80 -12.07
N LEU A 38 1.97 0.58 -11.85
CA LEU A 38 2.58 0.56 -10.51
C LEU A 38 2.61 1.93 -9.84
N THR A 39 2.38 3.01 -10.59
CA THR A 39 2.34 4.40 -10.10
C THR A 39 1.00 5.10 -10.33
N GLN A 40 -0.04 4.35 -10.72
CA GLN A 40 -1.34 4.94 -11.06
C GLN A 40 -2.05 5.60 -9.87
N GLY A 41 -1.65 5.26 -8.64
CA GLY A 41 -2.21 5.79 -7.41
C GLY A 41 -2.00 7.29 -7.23
N TYR A 42 -1.05 7.90 -7.96
CA TYR A 42 -0.90 9.36 -8.00
C TYR A 42 -2.05 10.08 -8.73
N LYS A 43 -2.77 9.39 -9.62
CA LYS A 43 -3.89 9.95 -10.40
C LYS A 43 -5.25 9.74 -9.73
N GLN A 44 -5.27 9.17 -8.54
CA GLN A 44 -6.50 8.78 -7.83
C GLN A 44 -6.65 9.61 -6.55
N ASN A 45 -7.89 10.02 -6.26
CA ASN A 45 -8.23 10.69 -5.01
C ASN A 45 -8.75 9.65 -3.99
N PRO A 46 -7.96 9.29 -2.96
CA PRO A 46 -8.36 8.27 -1.98
C PRO A 46 -9.57 8.70 -1.14
N LYS A 47 -9.73 10.00 -0.88
CA LYS A 47 -10.86 10.54 -0.11
C LYS A 47 -12.19 10.34 -0.84
N GLU A 48 -12.25 10.67 -2.13
CA GLU A 48 -13.44 10.44 -2.96
C GLU A 48 -13.82 8.96 -3.03
N ILE A 49 -12.83 8.05 -3.03
CA ILE A 49 -13.08 6.61 -3.05
C ILE A 49 -13.80 6.16 -1.80
N ILE A 50 -13.42 6.67 -0.63
CA ILE A 50 -14.09 6.40 0.65
C ILE A 50 -15.49 7.02 0.66
N GLU A 51 -15.58 8.32 0.38
CA GLU A 51 -16.83 9.10 0.43
C GLU A 51 -17.90 8.54 -0.52
N SER A 52 -17.50 7.97 -1.66
CA SER A 52 -18.42 7.35 -2.63
C SER A 52 -19.21 6.14 -2.11
N ALA A 53 -18.87 5.58 -0.95
CA ALA A 53 -19.59 4.46 -0.35
C ALA A 53 -19.62 4.53 1.18
N MET A 54 -19.90 5.72 1.72
CA MET A 54 -20.22 5.91 3.13
C MET A 54 -21.70 5.62 3.39
N PHE A 55 -21.98 4.93 4.48
CA PHE A 55 -23.34 4.58 4.90
C PHE A 55 -23.52 4.94 6.38
N THR A 56 -24.70 5.45 6.73
CA THR A 56 -25.08 5.61 8.13
C THR A 56 -25.42 4.23 8.71
N GLU A 57 -24.80 3.88 9.84
CA GLU A 57 -25.09 2.63 10.53
C GLU A 57 -24.86 2.82 12.03
N SER A 58 -25.70 2.18 12.85
CA SER A 58 -25.65 2.26 14.32
C SER A 58 -24.55 1.41 14.96
N TYR A 59 -23.82 0.65 14.14
CA TYR A 59 -22.73 -0.22 14.56
C TYR A 59 -21.58 0.58 15.20
N ASN A 60 -21.16 0.17 16.39
CA ASN A 60 -20.20 0.91 17.21
C ASN A 60 -19.03 0.04 17.72
N GLN A 61 -18.87 -1.16 17.17
CA GLN A 61 -17.78 -2.08 17.48
C GLN A 61 -16.67 -1.98 16.43
N MET A 62 -15.55 -2.67 16.67
CA MET A 62 -14.45 -2.73 15.71
C MET A 62 -14.90 -3.37 14.39
N VAL A 63 -14.53 -2.75 13.28
CA VAL A 63 -14.55 -3.35 11.94
C VAL A 63 -13.10 -3.61 11.56
N LEU A 64 -12.76 -4.87 11.25
CA LEU A 64 -11.43 -5.29 10.86
C LEU A 64 -11.47 -5.89 9.45
N VAL A 65 -10.63 -5.37 8.56
CA VAL A 65 -10.31 -5.96 7.27
C VAL A 65 -8.83 -6.35 7.32
N LYS A 66 -8.54 -7.64 7.39
CA LYS A 66 -7.19 -8.18 7.54
C LYS A 66 -6.77 -8.98 6.31
N ASP A 67 -5.47 -9.22 6.21
CA ASP A 67 -4.85 -9.97 5.11
C ASP A 67 -5.05 -9.33 3.73
N ILE A 68 -5.07 -7.99 3.67
CA ILE A 68 -5.14 -7.26 2.41
C ILE A 68 -3.75 -7.32 1.75
N GLU A 69 -3.60 -8.06 0.64
CA GLU A 69 -2.34 -8.07 -0.08
C GLU A 69 -1.99 -6.68 -0.63
N MET A 70 -0.74 -6.26 -0.47
CA MET A 70 -0.23 -5.05 -1.10
C MET A 70 1.07 -5.27 -1.86
N TYR A 71 1.24 -4.46 -2.90
CA TYR A 71 2.47 -4.35 -3.67
C TYR A 71 2.78 -2.87 -3.88
N SER A 72 3.99 -2.46 -3.52
CA SER A 72 4.47 -1.10 -3.69
C SER A 72 5.90 -1.08 -4.21
N LEU A 73 6.41 0.11 -4.53
CA LEU A 73 7.77 0.34 -5.01
C LEU A 73 8.55 1.16 -3.99
N CYS A 74 9.69 0.66 -3.55
CA CYS A 74 10.59 1.41 -2.68
C CYS A 74 11.12 2.63 -3.42
N GLU A 75 10.89 3.84 -2.91
CA GLU A 75 11.28 5.07 -3.60
C GLU A 75 12.81 5.21 -3.79
N HIS A 76 13.60 4.56 -2.92
CA HIS A 76 15.06 4.62 -2.96
C HIS A 76 15.70 3.79 -4.08
N HIS A 77 15.05 2.70 -4.50
CA HIS A 77 15.65 1.72 -5.42
C HIS A 77 14.73 1.35 -6.58
N MET A 78 13.48 1.81 -6.57
CA MET A 78 12.41 1.39 -7.50
C MET A 78 12.23 -0.13 -7.55
N LEU A 79 12.61 -0.83 -6.48
CA LEU A 79 12.40 -2.26 -6.31
C LEU A 79 11.12 -2.50 -5.49
N PRO A 80 10.35 -3.56 -5.81
CA PRO A 80 9.15 -3.88 -5.07
C PRO A 80 9.39 -4.15 -3.58
N PHE A 81 8.43 -3.71 -2.76
CA PHE A 81 8.16 -4.30 -1.46
C PHE A 81 6.69 -4.69 -1.41
N PHE A 82 6.40 -5.82 -0.80
CA PHE A 82 5.07 -6.44 -0.85
C PHE A 82 4.79 -7.24 0.41
N GLY A 83 3.52 -7.42 0.73
CA GLY A 83 3.10 -8.06 1.95
C GLY A 83 1.61 -7.89 2.22
N LYS A 84 1.25 -7.66 3.47
CA LYS A 84 -0.14 -7.56 3.92
C LYS A 84 -0.40 -6.31 4.75
N ALA A 85 -1.58 -5.73 4.55
CA ALA A 85 -2.18 -4.71 5.41
C ALA A 85 -3.28 -5.33 6.26
N HIS A 86 -3.37 -4.86 7.50
CA HIS A 86 -4.45 -5.14 8.43
C HIS A 86 -4.98 -3.80 8.92
N ILE A 87 -6.26 -3.53 8.64
CA ILE A 87 -6.88 -2.23 8.89
C ILE A 87 -8.11 -2.42 9.75
N ALA A 88 -8.17 -1.69 10.85
CA ALA A 88 -9.34 -1.61 11.68
C ALA A 88 -9.80 -0.16 11.87
N TYR A 89 -11.11 0.01 12.08
CA TYR A 89 -11.66 1.27 12.57
C TYR A 89 -12.86 1.02 13.47
N ILE A 90 -13.14 1.96 14.38
CA ILE A 90 -14.35 1.94 15.20
C ILE A 90 -15.29 3.05 14.72
N PRO A 91 -16.46 2.72 14.14
CA PRO A 91 -17.34 3.71 13.53
C PRO A 91 -17.83 4.78 14.50
N ASN A 92 -18.18 5.94 13.93
CA ASN A 92 -18.84 7.04 14.62
C ASN A 92 -20.07 7.49 13.82
N GLY A 93 -21.08 6.61 13.75
CA GLY A 93 -22.32 6.82 12.99
C GLY A 93 -22.21 6.53 11.49
N HIS A 94 -21.00 6.37 10.95
CA HIS A 94 -20.77 6.01 9.55
C HIS A 94 -19.84 4.82 9.40
N ILE A 95 -20.17 3.94 8.45
CA ILE A 95 -19.32 2.86 7.96
C ILE A 95 -18.98 3.10 6.49
N VAL A 96 -17.97 2.39 5.99
CA VAL A 96 -17.61 2.38 4.57
C VAL A 96 -17.88 1.01 3.98
N GLY A 97 -18.27 0.97 2.69
CA GLY A 97 -18.31 -0.29 1.96
C GLY A 97 -16.96 -1.02 2.04
N LEU A 98 -16.97 -2.28 2.48
CA LEU A 98 -15.76 -3.05 2.80
C LEU A 98 -14.74 -3.05 1.66
N SER A 99 -15.20 -3.08 0.40
CA SER A 99 -14.34 -3.06 -0.79
C SER A 99 -13.54 -1.76 -0.95
N LYS A 100 -13.85 -0.69 -0.23
CA LYS A 100 -13.08 0.56 -0.27
C LYS A 100 -11.80 0.48 0.55
N VAL A 101 -11.77 -0.35 1.61
CA VAL A 101 -10.60 -0.55 2.47
C VAL A 101 -9.39 -1.16 1.75
N PRO A 102 -9.53 -2.18 0.88
CA PRO A 102 -8.40 -2.60 0.04
C PRO A 102 -8.10 -1.58 -1.08
N ARG A 103 -9.11 -0.85 -1.59
CA ARG A 103 -8.88 0.15 -2.66
C ARG A 103 -7.99 1.30 -2.23
N ILE A 104 -8.12 1.83 -1.01
CA ILE A 104 -7.20 2.88 -0.56
C ILE A 104 -5.79 2.34 -0.31
N VAL A 105 -5.66 1.08 0.14
CA VAL A 105 -4.34 0.41 0.20
C VAL A 105 -3.70 0.41 -1.18
N ASP A 106 -4.43 0.05 -2.23
CA ASP A 106 -3.94 0.12 -3.61
C ASP A 106 -3.59 1.56 -4.03
N VAL A 107 -4.44 2.55 -3.75
CA VAL A 107 -4.19 3.95 -4.15
C VAL A 107 -2.87 4.48 -3.58
N PHE A 108 -2.56 4.17 -2.32
CA PHE A 108 -1.32 4.62 -1.70
C PHE A 108 -0.12 3.72 -2.03
N SER A 109 -0.32 2.40 -2.16
CA SER A 109 0.76 1.47 -2.48
C SER A 109 1.20 1.53 -3.95
N ARG A 110 0.32 1.90 -4.88
CA ARG A 110 0.64 2.13 -6.30
C ARG A 110 1.30 3.50 -6.53
N ARG A 111 2.37 3.75 -5.77
CA ARG A 111 3.23 4.94 -5.75
C ARG A 111 4.67 4.51 -5.46
N LEU A 112 5.62 5.43 -5.61
CA LEU A 112 6.92 5.29 -4.96
C LEU A 112 6.76 5.64 -3.48
N GLN A 113 7.22 4.75 -2.61
CA GLN A 113 6.90 4.78 -1.19
C GLN A 113 8.06 4.43 -0.26
N VAL A 114 7.85 4.83 0.99
CA VAL A 114 8.47 4.26 2.20
C VAL A 114 7.34 3.63 3.02
N GLN A 115 7.57 2.46 3.63
CA GLN A 115 6.49 1.68 4.26
C GLN A 115 5.82 2.43 5.42
N GLU A 116 6.60 3.19 6.19
CA GLU A 116 6.16 4.05 7.27
C GLU A 116 5.16 5.09 6.75
N ARG A 117 5.50 5.81 5.68
CA ARG A 117 4.62 6.81 5.05
C ARG A 117 3.34 6.18 4.51
N LEU A 118 3.45 5.05 3.81
CA LEU A 118 2.30 4.29 3.33
C LEU A 118 1.34 3.94 4.48
N THR A 119 1.87 3.52 5.62
CA THR A 119 1.07 3.16 6.81
C THR A 119 0.32 4.37 7.36
N ASP A 120 1.00 5.51 7.50
CA ASP A 120 0.39 6.75 7.98
C ASP A 120 -0.66 7.30 7.01
N GLU A 121 -0.36 7.36 5.71
CA GLU A 121 -1.28 7.87 4.68
C GLU A 121 -2.61 7.10 4.66
N ILE A 122 -2.58 5.77 4.79
CA ILE A 122 -3.80 4.95 4.86
C ILE A 122 -4.61 5.29 6.12
N LYS A 123 -3.94 5.37 7.28
CA LYS A 123 -4.59 5.69 8.56
C LYS A 123 -5.21 7.09 8.52
N ASP A 124 -4.47 8.08 8.07
CA ASP A 124 -4.90 9.48 8.02
C ASP A 124 -6.07 9.65 7.03
N CYS A 125 -6.00 9.02 5.85
CA CYS A 125 -7.12 9.05 4.89
C CYS A 125 -8.41 8.49 5.50
N LEU A 126 -8.35 7.34 6.17
CA LEU A 126 -9.53 6.75 6.81
C LEU A 126 -10.04 7.62 7.96
N GLN A 127 -9.13 8.17 8.77
CA GLN A 127 -9.49 9.04 9.89
C GLN A 127 -10.18 10.31 9.41
N GLU A 128 -9.66 10.96 8.37
CA GLU A 128 -10.18 12.21 7.83
C GLU A 128 -11.48 12.02 7.04
N SER A 129 -11.60 10.93 6.26
CA SER A 129 -12.78 10.69 5.43
C SER A 129 -13.96 10.12 6.21
N LEU A 130 -13.74 9.19 7.14
CA LEU A 130 -14.82 8.53 7.89
C LEU A 130 -15.12 9.18 9.24
N ASN A 131 -14.19 10.00 9.76
CA ASN A 131 -14.23 10.52 11.13
C ASN A 131 -14.61 9.46 12.19
N PRO A 132 -13.97 8.26 12.17
CA PRO A 132 -14.28 7.21 13.13
C PRO A 132 -13.73 7.58 14.52
N LYS A 133 -14.14 6.83 15.54
CA LYS A 133 -13.58 6.96 16.90
C LYS A 133 -12.10 6.62 16.96
N GLY A 134 -11.57 5.92 15.94
CA GLY A 134 -10.16 5.62 15.78
C GLY A 134 -9.93 4.69 14.59
N VAL A 135 -8.70 4.69 14.10
CA VAL A 135 -8.19 3.81 13.04
C VAL A 135 -6.92 3.12 13.52
N ALA A 136 -6.74 1.87 13.11
CA ALA A 136 -5.54 1.08 13.30
C ALA A 136 -5.08 0.56 11.94
N VAL A 137 -3.81 0.74 11.61
CA VAL A 137 -3.19 0.16 10.41
C VAL A 137 -1.92 -0.55 10.84
N VAL A 138 -1.76 -1.81 10.42
CA VAL A 138 -0.51 -2.56 10.52
C VAL A 138 -0.17 -3.07 9.12
N ILE A 139 1.09 -2.88 8.72
CA ILE A 139 1.63 -3.40 7.46
C ILE A 139 2.82 -4.29 7.78
N GLU A 140 2.83 -5.50 7.23
CA GLU A 140 3.95 -6.42 7.28
C GLU A 140 4.40 -6.71 5.86
N ALA A 141 5.65 -6.36 5.51
CA ALA A 141 6.13 -6.49 4.14
C ALA A 141 7.59 -6.96 4.05
N GLN A 142 7.86 -7.68 2.96
CA GLN A 142 9.19 -8.02 2.51
C GLN A 142 9.68 -7.00 1.48
N HIS A 143 10.98 -6.72 1.51
CA HIS A 143 11.59 -5.68 0.67
C HIS A 143 12.63 -6.31 -0.25
N LEU A 144 12.40 -6.28 -1.56
CA LEU A 144 13.36 -6.86 -2.51
C LEU A 144 14.71 -6.13 -2.47
N CYS A 145 14.74 -4.84 -2.11
CA CYS A 145 15.99 -4.11 -1.90
C CYS A 145 16.87 -4.68 -0.77
N MET A 146 16.32 -5.48 0.14
CA MET A 146 17.04 -6.20 1.19
C MET A 146 17.23 -7.70 0.89
N GLN A 147 16.43 -8.28 -0.02
CA GLN A 147 16.44 -9.71 -0.32
C GLN A 147 17.29 -10.07 -1.53
N MET A 148 17.12 -9.39 -2.67
CA MET A 148 17.77 -9.75 -3.93
C MET A 148 19.09 -9.00 -4.19
N ARG A 149 19.47 -8.10 -3.28
CA ARG A 149 20.72 -7.33 -3.32
C ARG A 149 21.11 -6.85 -1.93
N GLY A 150 22.30 -6.27 -1.82
CA GLY A 150 22.74 -5.59 -0.59
C GLY A 150 23.01 -6.59 0.53
N VAL A 151 22.17 -6.58 1.57
CA VAL A 151 22.32 -7.45 2.76
C VAL A 151 21.79 -8.87 2.58
N GLU A 152 20.98 -9.10 1.54
CA GLU A 152 20.49 -10.40 1.07
C GLU A 152 19.80 -11.26 2.14
N LYS A 153 18.97 -10.64 3.00
CA LYS A 153 18.25 -11.33 4.09
C LYS A 153 16.88 -11.83 3.62
N GLN A 154 16.84 -13.11 3.25
CA GLN A 154 15.67 -13.75 2.61
C GLN A 154 14.39 -13.73 3.45
N ASN A 155 14.52 -13.83 4.78
CA ASN A 155 13.38 -13.96 5.69
C ASN A 155 13.02 -12.68 6.44
N SER A 156 13.71 -11.57 6.15
CA SER A 156 13.45 -10.31 6.85
C SER A 156 12.08 -9.77 6.48
N VAL A 157 11.28 -9.46 7.50
CA VAL A 157 9.97 -8.81 7.36
C VAL A 157 10.00 -7.52 8.17
N THR A 158 9.52 -6.44 7.57
CA THR A 158 9.38 -5.14 8.23
C THR A 158 7.92 -4.96 8.61
N THR A 159 7.67 -4.68 9.89
CA THR A 159 6.34 -4.37 10.42
C THR A 159 6.27 -2.89 10.80
N THR A 160 5.27 -2.18 10.26
CA THR A 160 4.96 -0.79 10.61
C THR A 160 3.53 -0.72 11.13
N SER A 161 3.26 0.22 12.03
CA SER A 161 1.93 0.41 12.60
C SER A 161 1.61 1.88 12.83
N ALA A 162 0.37 2.28 12.57
CA ALA A 162 -0.10 3.62 12.82
C ALA A 162 -1.50 3.59 13.46
N PHE A 163 -1.70 4.39 14.51
CA PHE A 163 -2.91 4.38 15.32
C PHE A 163 -3.45 5.80 15.52
N SER A 164 -4.77 5.96 15.49
CA SER A 164 -5.49 7.19 15.81
C SER A 164 -6.66 6.95 16.75
N GLY A 165 -7.11 8.01 17.41
CA GLY A 165 -8.27 7.99 18.31
C GLY A 165 -8.16 6.90 19.38
N THR A 166 -9.23 6.14 19.55
CA THR A 166 -9.36 5.05 20.54
C THR A 166 -8.26 3.99 20.44
N PHE A 167 -7.76 3.64 19.26
CA PHE A 167 -6.62 2.71 19.13
C PHE A 167 -5.30 3.27 19.67
N LYS A 168 -5.16 4.59 19.70
CA LYS A 168 -3.98 5.26 20.27
C LYS A 168 -4.13 5.44 21.77
N SER A 169 -5.30 5.88 22.24
CA SER A 169 -5.53 6.26 23.64
C SER A 169 -5.93 5.10 24.56
N ASP A 170 -6.55 4.03 24.05
CA ASP A 170 -6.97 2.87 24.85
C ASP A 170 -6.14 1.62 24.48
N GLU A 171 -5.35 1.16 25.46
CA GLU A 171 -4.51 -0.02 25.33
C GLU A 171 -5.32 -1.31 25.14
N LYS A 172 -6.51 -1.43 25.72
CA LYS A 172 -7.34 -2.63 25.60
C LYS A 172 -7.86 -2.79 24.17
N THR A 173 -8.39 -1.71 23.60
CA THR A 173 -8.82 -1.66 22.19
C THR A 173 -7.65 -1.99 21.25
N ARG A 174 -6.45 -1.44 21.50
CA ARG A 174 -5.26 -1.75 20.70
C ARG A 174 -4.84 -3.21 20.83
N ALA A 175 -4.87 -3.77 22.05
CA ALA A 175 -4.52 -5.16 22.30
C ALA A 175 -5.50 -6.14 21.62
N GLU A 176 -6.80 -5.83 21.64
CA GLU A 176 -7.82 -6.61 20.91
C GLU A 176 -7.49 -6.70 19.42
N PHE A 177 -7.22 -5.55 18.77
CA PHE A 177 -6.81 -5.54 17.36
C PHE A 177 -5.54 -6.34 17.09
N MET A 178 -4.49 -6.13 17.90
CA MET A 178 -3.22 -6.86 17.74
C MET A 178 -3.38 -8.38 17.93
N ASN A 179 -4.35 -8.81 18.74
CA ASN A 179 -4.67 -10.24 18.89
C ASN A 179 -5.44 -10.77 17.67
N LEU A 180 -6.45 -10.04 17.18
CA LEU A 180 -7.29 -10.46 16.04
C LEU A 180 -6.51 -10.61 14.72
N ILE A 181 -5.45 -9.83 14.53
CA ILE A 181 -4.58 -9.93 13.34
C ILE A 181 -3.57 -11.09 13.43
N LYS A 182 -3.31 -11.62 14.63
CA LYS A 182 -2.43 -12.79 14.84
C LYS A 182 -3.16 -14.12 14.79
N MET A 183 -4.48 -14.11 15.05
CA MET A 183 -5.36 -15.28 14.93
C MET A 183 -5.51 -15.73 13.49
#